data_AF-A0A9R1EVY3-F1
#
_entry.id   AF-A0A9R1EVY3-F1
#
_cell.length_a   1.000
_cell.length_b   1.000
_cell.length_c   1.000
_cell.angle_alpha   90.00
_cell.angle_beta   90.00
_cell.angle_gamma   90.00
#
_symmetry.space_group_name_H-M   'P 1'
#
loop_
_entity.id
_entity.type
_entity.pdbx_description
1 polymer ?
#
loop_
_entity_poly.entity_id
_entity_poly.type
_entity_poly.pdbx_seq_one_letter_code
_entity_poly.pdbx_strand_id
1 'polypeptide(L)'
;METPRRPESWVEISESVSRLCSFDAGGGGGVSVKLIQDNRMAHDKLVDSFLNKFFPSGYPYSVNEGYLTYTKFRALQHFSSAMLHVLSTQSLLFAAGLRPTPAQATAVSWILKDGMQHAGKLICSGMGARMDSEPKSWRIFADVLYDFGTALDFISPLCPQLFLEVAGLGNFAKGMAVVAARATRLPIYSSFAKEGNLSDLFAKGEAISTLFNVMGIGAGIGLSSTVCSTTQGKSGKVSSPAELRYREDLLFPNRLIEEAGSVKVGQPFRRVLSPRLVEELRSTFPNEKFLLTQKSDKAYMVLEQSATGEDALRGWLVAAFASEMERSGAGPRDTVLNDAYQKMESVFPMFVSEVKSRGWYTGQFLDGNHSRIAYAKSE
;
A
#
# COMPACT_ATOMS: atom_id res chain seq x y z
N MET A 1 76.49 23.66 9.35
CA MET A 1 75.34 22.74 9.25
C MET A 1 74.27 23.29 10.20
N GLU A 2 73.35 24.10 9.68
CA GLU A 2 72.18 24.52 10.46
C GLU A 2 71.25 23.33 10.63
N THR A 3 70.88 23.03 11.87
CA THR A 3 69.85 22.05 12.19
C THR A 3 68.51 22.54 11.61
N PRO A 4 67.73 21.68 10.93
CA PRO A 4 66.42 22.09 10.42
C PRO A 4 65.53 22.49 11.61
N ARG A 5 65.02 23.73 11.60
CA ARG A 5 64.05 24.20 12.61
C ARG A 5 62.88 23.23 12.65
N ARG A 6 62.61 22.66 13.83
CA ARG A 6 61.44 21.78 14.03
C ARG A 6 60.17 22.57 13.68
N PRO A 7 59.17 21.95 13.02
CA PRO A 7 57.88 22.59 12.82
C PRO A 7 57.29 22.95 14.19
N GLU A 8 57.03 24.24 14.40
CA GLU A 8 56.39 24.75 15.61
C GLU A 8 54.97 24.18 15.67
N SER A 9 54.78 23.23 16.58
CA SER A 9 53.48 22.66 16.89
C SER A 9 53.12 23.01 18.33
N TRP A 10 51.88 23.42 18.53
CA TRP A 10 51.34 23.73 19.85
C TRP A 10 49.96 23.10 20.00
N VAL A 11 49.59 22.83 21.25
CA VAL A 11 48.27 22.27 21.57
C VAL A 11 47.38 23.41 22.04
N GLU A 12 46.32 23.67 21.29
CA GLU A 12 45.25 24.57 21.69
C GLU A 12 44.23 23.77 22.50
N ILE A 13 44.06 24.14 23.77
CA ILE A 13 43.06 23.56 24.66
C ILE A 13 41.94 24.59 24.81
N SER A 14 40.79 24.32 24.20
CA SER A 14 39.59 25.14 24.32
C SER A 14 38.54 24.31 25.07
N GLU A 15 38.34 24.66 26.34
CA GLU A 15 37.42 24.04 27.31
C GLU A 15 37.51 22.51 27.41
N SER A 16 36.87 21.80 26.48
CA SER A 16 36.70 20.34 26.44
C SER A 16 37.37 19.68 25.24
N VAL A 17 38.08 20.46 24.40
CA VAL A 17 38.70 20.01 23.16
C VAL A 17 40.16 20.42 23.11
N SER A 18 41.05 19.46 22.86
CA SER A 18 42.45 19.71 22.57
C SER A 18 42.75 19.48 21.09
N ARG A 19 43.27 20.50 20.41
CA ARG A 19 43.66 20.48 19.00
C ARG A 19 45.18 20.65 18.89
N LEU A 20 45.84 19.81 18.09
CA LEU A 20 47.23 19.97 17.71
C LEU A 20 47.28 20.89 16.50
N CYS A 21 47.80 22.09 16.68
CA CYS A 21 48.04 23.04 15.59
C CYS A 21 49.51 22.96 15.20
N SER A 22 49.80 22.84 13.91
CA SER A 22 51.17 22.87 13.37
C SER A 22 51.22 23.70 12.10
N PHE A 23 52.22 24.57 11.98
CA PHE A 23 52.50 25.28 10.73
C PHE A 23 53.18 24.34 9.74
N ASP A 24 52.66 24.30 8.52
CA ASP A 24 53.30 23.56 7.44
C ASP A 24 54.47 24.39 6.88
N ALA A 25 55.70 23.92 7.11
CA ALA A 25 56.92 24.62 6.72
C ALA A 25 57.18 24.58 5.20
N GLY A 26 56.36 23.86 4.43
CA GLY A 26 56.43 23.76 2.97
C GLY A 26 55.67 24.88 2.25
N GLY A 27 56.21 26.11 2.25
CA GLY A 27 55.94 27.16 1.25
C GLY A 27 54.52 27.74 1.12
N GLY A 28 53.49 27.17 1.77
CA GLY A 28 52.09 27.55 1.56
C GLY A 28 51.41 28.34 2.69
N GLY A 29 52.08 28.57 3.83
CA GLY A 29 51.51 29.34 4.95
C GLY A 29 50.25 28.72 5.58
N GLY A 30 49.99 27.43 5.37
CA GLY A 30 48.83 26.73 5.89
C GLY A 30 49.00 26.27 7.33
N VAL A 31 47.98 26.48 8.17
CA VAL A 31 47.89 25.89 9.51
C VAL A 31 47.20 24.54 9.39
N SER A 32 47.86 23.47 9.81
CA SER A 32 47.25 22.14 9.95
C SER A 32 46.75 21.97 11.39
N VAL A 33 45.46 21.66 11.54
CA VAL A 33 44.81 21.45 12.84
C VAL A 33 44.31 20.01 12.93
N LYS A 34 44.86 19.22 13.87
CA LYS A 34 44.45 17.84 14.14
C LYS A 34 43.77 17.74 15.51
N LEU A 35 42.60 17.11 15.56
CA LEU A 35 41.88 16.87 16.82
C LEU A 35 42.60 15.77 17.62
N ILE A 36 43.07 16.06 18.83
CA ILE A 36 43.79 15.10 19.68
C ILE A 36 42.82 14.38 20.61
N GLN A 37 41.98 15.15 21.31
CA GLN A 37 41.13 14.65 22.36
C GLN A 37 39.89 15.55 22.46
N ASP A 38 38.72 14.93 22.42
CA ASP A 38 37.44 15.60 22.59
C ASP A 38 36.75 14.99 23.81
N ASN A 39 36.79 15.70 24.93
CA ASN A 39 36.23 15.29 26.22
C ASN A 39 34.75 15.73 26.37
N ARG A 40 34.10 16.25 25.32
CA ARG A 40 32.68 16.62 25.36
C ARG A 40 31.80 15.40 25.64
N MET A 41 30.75 15.61 26.44
CA MET A 41 29.76 14.58 26.76
C MET A 41 29.14 14.06 25.46
N ALA A 42 28.81 12.77 25.40
CA ALA A 42 28.28 12.15 24.17
C ALA A 42 27.03 12.87 23.63
N HIS A 43 26.20 13.41 24.54
CA HIS A 43 25.06 14.26 24.20
C HIS A 43 25.47 15.51 23.41
N ASP A 44 26.47 16.26 23.88
CA ASP A 44 26.90 17.51 23.23
C ASP A 44 27.52 17.23 21.86
N LYS A 45 28.24 16.12 21.71
CA LYS A 45 28.74 15.66 20.42
C LYS A 45 27.62 15.29 19.45
N LEU A 46 26.56 14.65 19.94
CA LEU A 46 25.38 14.31 19.14
C LEU A 46 24.60 15.57 18.74
N VAL A 47 24.43 16.51 19.66
CA VAL A 47 23.78 17.80 19.39
C VAL A 47 24.59 18.60 18.38
N ASP A 48 25.90 18.73 18.56
CA ASP A 48 26.78 19.43 17.61
C ASP A 48 26.76 18.75 16.23
N SER A 49 26.81 17.42 16.18
CA SER A 49 26.71 16.69 14.92
C SER A 49 25.36 16.90 14.24
N PHE A 50 24.26 16.96 15.01
CA PHE A 50 22.93 17.23 14.49
C PHE A 50 22.81 18.66 13.97
N LEU A 51 23.27 19.65 14.75
CA LEU A 51 23.29 21.05 14.35
C LEU A 51 24.14 21.25 13.09
N ASN A 52 25.36 20.71 13.05
CA ASN A 52 26.21 20.81 11.87
C ASN A 52 25.59 20.15 10.62
N LYS A 53 24.83 19.06 10.81
CA LYS A 53 24.19 18.35 9.70
C LYS A 53 22.95 19.07 9.18
N PHE A 54 22.08 19.53 10.07
CA PHE A 54 20.72 20.01 9.77
C PHE A 54 20.52 21.51 9.89
N PHE A 55 21.46 22.26 10.47
CA PHE A 55 21.41 23.72 10.55
C PHE A 55 22.47 24.35 9.63
N PRO A 56 22.26 25.63 9.27
CA PRO A 56 23.18 26.39 8.43
C PRO A 56 24.54 26.59 9.11
N SER A 57 25.56 26.73 8.29
CA SER A 57 26.92 27.08 8.73
C SER A 57 26.89 28.41 9.48
N GLY A 58 27.53 28.47 10.65
CA GLY A 58 27.53 29.68 11.50
C GLY A 58 26.24 29.91 12.31
N TYR A 59 25.32 28.95 12.36
CA TYR A 59 24.16 29.01 13.25
C TYR A 59 24.61 29.15 14.73
N PRO A 60 23.98 30.00 15.55
CA PRO A 60 22.76 30.79 15.29
C PRO A 60 22.99 32.17 14.66
N TYR A 61 24.24 32.63 14.53
CA TYR A 61 24.56 34.00 14.13
C TYR A 61 24.30 34.27 12.65
N SER A 62 24.42 33.24 11.79
CA SER A 62 24.26 33.34 10.34
C SER A 62 22.81 33.46 9.85
N VAL A 63 21.82 33.45 10.75
CA VAL A 63 20.38 33.53 10.41
C VAL A 63 19.67 34.64 11.17
N ASN A 64 18.58 35.17 10.60
CA ASN A 64 17.68 36.10 11.31
C ASN A 64 16.91 35.41 12.42
N GLU A 65 16.47 36.22 13.38
CA GLU A 65 15.65 35.77 14.50
C GLU A 65 14.37 35.08 14.01
N GLY A 66 13.92 34.08 14.77
CA GLY A 66 12.73 33.30 14.43
C GLY A 66 12.96 32.14 13.48
N TYR A 67 14.14 31.97 12.87
CA TYR A 67 14.45 30.80 12.01
C TYR A 67 14.25 29.48 12.75
N LEU A 68 14.68 29.38 14.02
CA LEU A 68 14.50 28.16 14.82
C LEU A 68 13.02 27.83 15.02
N THR A 69 12.20 28.83 15.36
CA THR A 69 10.76 28.67 15.55
C THR A 69 10.09 28.24 14.26
N TYR A 70 10.43 28.87 13.14
CA TYR A 70 9.96 28.48 11.82
C TYR A 70 10.32 27.04 11.47
N THR A 71 11.57 26.63 11.72
CA THR A 71 12.06 25.27 11.46
C THR A 71 11.34 24.22 12.31
N LYS A 72 11.04 24.52 13.58
CA LYS A 72 10.24 23.63 14.46
C LYS A 72 8.84 23.41 13.90
N PHE A 73 8.13 24.48 13.53
CA PHE A 73 6.79 24.36 12.95
C PHE A 73 6.81 23.64 11.60
N ARG A 74 7.80 23.91 10.77
CA ARG A 74 7.99 23.23 9.49
C ARG A 74 8.26 21.74 9.66
N ALA A 75 9.08 21.35 10.63
CA ALA A 75 9.32 19.95 10.97
C ALA A 75 8.03 19.23 11.38
N LEU A 76 7.24 19.84 12.26
CA LEU A 76 5.94 19.31 12.68
C LEU A 76 4.96 19.20 11.50
N GLN A 77 4.88 20.24 10.66
CA GLN A 77 4.03 20.26 9.47
C GLN A 77 4.39 19.11 8.51
N HIS A 78 5.68 18.91 8.20
CA HIS A 78 6.10 17.84 7.30
C HIS A 78 5.81 16.45 7.88
N PHE A 79 6.00 16.27 9.18
CA PHE A 79 5.67 15.02 9.86
C PHE A 79 4.16 14.70 9.78
N SER A 80 3.33 15.65 10.21
CA SER A 80 1.87 15.48 10.22
C SER A 80 1.29 15.32 8.81
N SER A 81 1.75 16.12 7.85
CA SER A 81 1.31 16.04 6.45
C SER A 81 1.69 14.71 5.80
N ALA A 82 2.90 14.20 6.06
CA ALA A 82 3.35 12.91 5.55
C ALA A 82 2.53 11.74 6.11
N MET A 83 2.23 11.78 7.41
CA MET A 83 1.37 10.80 8.07
C MET A 83 -0.05 10.82 7.49
N LEU A 84 -0.64 12.01 7.33
CA LEU A 84 -1.96 12.20 6.72
C LEU A 84 -1.99 11.74 5.26
N HIS A 85 -0.91 11.94 4.50
CA HIS A 85 -0.80 11.49 3.12
C HIS A 85 -0.90 9.96 3.00
N VAL A 86 -0.28 9.21 3.92
CA VAL A 86 -0.39 7.74 3.95
C VAL A 86 -1.84 7.30 4.19
N LEU A 87 -2.49 7.89 5.19
CA LEU A 87 -3.88 7.58 5.55
C LEU A 87 -4.86 7.97 4.44
N SER A 88 -4.65 9.13 3.80
CA SER A 88 -5.41 9.61 2.65
C SER A 88 -5.27 8.65 1.46
N THR A 89 -4.05 8.17 1.19
CA THR A 89 -3.79 7.17 0.15
C THR A 89 -4.53 5.87 0.43
N GLN A 90 -4.50 5.38 1.66
CA GLN A 90 -5.25 4.18 2.07
C GLN A 90 -6.75 4.36 1.86
N SER A 91 -7.31 5.51 2.27
CA SER A 91 -8.71 5.87 2.06
C SER A 91 -9.10 5.82 0.57
N LEU A 92 -8.27 6.41 -0.30
CA LEU A 92 -8.49 6.41 -1.74
C LEU A 92 -8.44 5.01 -2.35
N LEU A 93 -7.49 4.17 -1.92
CA LEU A 93 -7.39 2.78 -2.36
C LEU A 93 -8.61 1.97 -1.94
N PHE A 94 -9.09 2.19 -0.72
CA PHE A 94 -10.33 1.60 -0.23
C PHE A 94 -11.53 2.04 -1.08
N ALA A 95 -11.71 3.34 -1.34
CA ALA A 95 -12.76 3.87 -2.19
C ALA A 95 -12.69 3.40 -3.65
N ALA A 96 -11.49 3.11 -4.16
CA ALA A 96 -11.29 2.48 -5.47
C ALA A 96 -11.70 1.00 -5.48
N GLY A 97 -11.41 0.27 -4.40
CA GLY A 97 -11.80 -1.13 -4.25
C GLY A 97 -13.31 -1.35 -4.07
N LEU A 98 -14.05 -0.35 -3.55
CA LEU A 98 -15.50 -0.43 -3.35
C LEU A 98 -16.34 -0.28 -4.64
N ARG A 99 -15.74 0.11 -5.77
CA ARG A 99 -16.51 0.39 -6.99
C ARG A 99 -16.76 -0.88 -7.81
N PRO A 100 -18.03 -1.22 -8.14
CA PRO A 100 -18.38 -2.33 -9.01
C PRO A 100 -18.17 -1.97 -10.50
N THR A 101 -17.01 -1.38 -10.82
CA THR A 101 -16.65 -0.95 -12.17
C THR A 101 -15.52 -1.82 -12.73
N PRO A 102 -15.51 -2.11 -14.04
CA PRO A 102 -14.41 -2.85 -14.67
C PRO A 102 -13.05 -2.21 -14.33
N ALA A 103 -12.02 -3.03 -14.14
CA ALA A 103 -10.69 -2.57 -13.74
C ALA A 103 -10.14 -1.43 -14.64
N GLN A 104 -10.47 -1.47 -15.94
CA GLN A 104 -10.12 -0.42 -16.89
C GLN A 104 -10.77 0.93 -16.56
N ALA A 105 -12.06 0.96 -16.22
CA ALA A 105 -12.77 2.19 -15.85
C ALA A 105 -12.26 2.77 -14.52
N THR A 106 -11.91 1.89 -13.57
CA THR A 106 -11.26 2.29 -12.31
C THR A 106 -9.89 2.92 -12.56
N ALA A 107 -9.09 2.34 -13.45
CA ALA A 107 -7.79 2.88 -13.84
C ALA A 107 -7.92 4.25 -14.52
N VAL A 108 -8.85 4.41 -15.47
CA VAL A 108 -9.14 5.70 -16.11
C VAL A 108 -9.56 6.75 -15.08
N SER A 109 -10.41 6.39 -14.12
CA SER A 109 -10.83 7.30 -13.04
C SER A 109 -9.65 7.73 -12.17
N TRP A 110 -8.70 6.82 -11.90
CA TRP A 110 -7.47 7.14 -11.16
C TRP A 110 -6.59 8.11 -11.94
N ILE A 111 -6.34 7.82 -13.22
CA ILE A 111 -5.53 8.68 -14.09
C ILE A 111 -6.16 10.07 -14.21
N LEU A 112 -7.48 10.14 -14.38
CA LEU A 112 -8.19 11.41 -14.51
C LEU A 112 -8.15 12.21 -13.20
N LYS A 113 -8.35 11.54 -12.05
CA LYS A 113 -8.17 12.13 -10.73
C LYS A 113 -6.76 12.69 -10.54
N ASP A 114 -5.71 11.97 -10.94
CA ASP A 114 -4.33 12.46 -10.87
C ASP A 114 -4.02 13.56 -11.89
N GLY A 115 -4.65 13.51 -13.06
CA GLY A 115 -4.61 14.56 -14.07
C GLY A 115 -5.10 15.91 -13.52
N MET A 116 -6.13 15.89 -12.66
CA MET A 116 -6.63 17.10 -12.01
C MET A 116 -5.58 17.81 -11.15
N GLN A 117 -4.64 17.06 -10.55
CA GLN A 117 -3.54 17.68 -9.81
C GLN A 117 -2.64 18.50 -10.72
N HIS A 118 -2.39 18.04 -11.95
CA HIS A 118 -1.61 18.79 -12.94
C HIS A 118 -2.36 20.02 -13.44
N ALA A 119 -3.68 19.91 -13.65
CA ALA A 119 -4.52 21.06 -13.99
C ALA A 119 -4.45 22.16 -12.91
N GLY A 120 -4.54 21.78 -11.63
CA GLY A 120 -4.38 22.70 -10.51
C GLY A 120 -3.01 23.40 -10.50
N LYS A 121 -1.93 22.66 -10.77
CA LYS A 121 -0.58 23.23 -10.88
C LYS A 121 -0.50 24.27 -12.02
N LEU A 122 -1.06 23.96 -13.19
CA LEU A 122 -1.05 24.86 -14.35
C LEU A 122 -1.80 26.15 -14.05
N ILE A 123 -3.01 26.08 -13.48
CA ILE A 123 -3.78 27.28 -13.13
C ILE A 123 -3.05 28.13 -12.10
N CYS A 124 -2.52 27.50 -11.06
CA CYS A 124 -1.79 28.20 -10.01
C CYS A 124 -0.49 28.84 -10.50
N SER A 125 0.13 28.31 -11.56
CA SER A 125 1.38 28.85 -12.11
C SER A 125 1.23 30.28 -12.66
N GLY A 126 0.05 30.64 -13.20
CA GLY A 126 -0.24 31.99 -13.68
C GLY A 126 -0.34 33.04 -12.57
N MET A 127 -0.35 32.62 -11.30
CA MET A 127 -0.54 33.49 -10.14
C MET A 127 0.79 33.84 -9.43
N GLY A 128 1.94 33.48 -10.01
CA GLY A 128 3.26 33.63 -9.38
C GLY A 128 3.58 35.06 -8.88
N ALA A 129 3.30 36.09 -9.69
CA ALA A 129 3.56 37.47 -9.30
C ALA A 129 2.80 37.91 -8.01
N ARG A 130 1.60 37.35 -7.79
CA ARG A 130 0.83 37.60 -6.56
C ARG A 130 1.43 36.88 -5.36
N MET A 131 2.05 35.72 -5.58
CA MET A 131 2.73 34.95 -4.52
C MET A 131 3.99 35.65 -4.03
N ASP A 132 4.71 36.31 -4.94
CA ASP A 132 5.89 37.11 -4.57
C ASP A 132 5.48 38.37 -3.78
N SER A 133 4.31 38.93 -4.06
CA SER A 133 3.79 40.12 -3.36
C SER A 133 3.42 39.83 -1.90
N GLU A 134 2.81 38.66 -1.62
CA GLU A 134 2.29 38.31 -0.30
C GLU A 134 2.65 36.87 0.12
N PRO A 135 3.94 36.52 0.27
CA PRO A 135 4.38 35.13 0.39
C PRO A 135 3.86 34.43 1.66
N LYS A 136 3.62 35.16 2.75
CA LYS A 136 3.08 34.60 4.00
C LYS A 136 1.61 34.20 3.83
N SER A 137 0.78 35.07 3.26
CA SER A 137 -0.65 34.80 3.00
C SER A 137 -0.80 33.61 2.05
N TRP A 138 -0.01 33.59 0.97
CA TRP A 138 -0.01 32.48 0.01
C TRP A 138 0.51 31.18 0.59
N ARG A 139 1.44 31.21 1.55
CA ARG A 139 1.86 30.01 2.28
C ARG A 139 0.71 29.44 3.11
N ILE A 140 0.03 30.28 3.89
CA ILE A 140 -1.10 29.84 4.73
C ILE A 140 -2.24 29.31 3.83
N PHE A 141 -2.54 30.02 2.74
CA PHE A 141 -3.52 29.57 1.75
C PHE A 141 -3.16 28.20 1.18
N ALA A 142 -1.88 27.97 0.84
CA ALA A 142 -1.42 26.69 0.35
C ALA A 142 -1.64 25.57 1.36
N ASP A 143 -1.31 25.78 2.63
CA ASP A 143 -1.47 24.79 3.68
C ASP A 143 -2.96 24.44 3.88
N VAL A 144 -3.83 25.45 4.00
CA VAL A 144 -5.29 25.26 4.12
C VAL A 144 -5.87 24.52 2.91
N LEU A 145 -5.44 24.88 1.69
CA LEU A 145 -5.94 24.27 0.47
C LEU A 145 -5.46 22.82 0.32
N TYR A 146 -4.25 22.52 0.77
CA TYR A 146 -3.72 21.14 0.80
C TYR A 146 -4.50 20.27 1.78
N ASP A 147 -4.78 20.80 2.98
CA ASP A 147 -5.57 20.10 3.99
C ASP A 147 -7.01 19.88 3.53
N PHE A 148 -7.62 20.87 2.87
CA PHE A 148 -8.93 20.72 2.24
C PHE A 148 -8.92 19.60 1.20
N GLY A 149 -7.94 19.56 0.31
CA GLY A 149 -7.82 18.48 -0.67
C GLY A 149 -7.61 17.11 -0.03
N THR A 150 -6.88 17.06 1.09
CA THR A 150 -6.67 15.82 1.86
C THR A 150 -7.95 15.37 2.56
N ALA A 151 -8.75 16.31 3.09
CA ALA A 151 -10.06 16.02 3.66
C ALA A 151 -11.02 15.44 2.61
N LEU A 152 -11.02 15.97 1.38
CA LEU A 152 -11.82 15.41 0.29
C LEU A 152 -11.43 13.96 -0.04
N ASP A 153 -10.15 13.61 0.03
CA ASP A 153 -9.71 12.22 -0.16
C ASP A 153 -10.21 11.28 0.97
N PHE A 154 -10.34 11.77 2.20
CA PHE A 154 -10.94 11.03 3.31
C PHE A 154 -12.46 10.90 3.20
N ILE A 155 -13.13 11.89 2.61
CA ILE A 155 -14.58 11.88 2.39
C ILE A 155 -14.94 11.04 1.15
N SER A 156 -14.02 10.89 0.20
CA SER A 156 -14.24 10.17 -1.06
C SER A 156 -14.82 8.75 -0.92
N PRO A 157 -14.51 7.93 0.11
CA PRO A 157 -15.14 6.63 0.30
C PRO A 157 -16.61 6.70 0.72
N LEU A 158 -17.05 7.81 1.33
CA LEU A 158 -18.45 8.01 1.75
C LEU A 158 -19.38 8.30 0.58
N CYS A 159 -18.82 8.74 -0.56
CA CYS A 159 -19.55 9.12 -1.76
C CYS A 159 -19.04 8.33 -2.98
N PRO A 160 -19.19 6.98 -3.02
CA PRO A 160 -18.63 6.15 -4.09
C PRO A 160 -19.14 6.53 -5.50
N GLN A 161 -20.37 7.03 -5.61
CA GLN A 161 -20.97 7.52 -6.86
C GLN A 161 -20.34 8.81 -7.39
N LEU A 162 -19.79 9.66 -6.52
CA LEU A 162 -19.15 10.94 -6.87
C LEU A 162 -17.63 10.90 -6.65
N PHE A 163 -17.04 9.70 -6.52
CA PHE A 163 -15.63 9.55 -6.19
C PHE A 163 -14.73 10.39 -7.09
N LEU A 164 -14.94 10.34 -8.41
CA LEU A 164 -14.08 11.00 -9.37
C LEU A 164 -14.11 12.53 -9.21
N GLU A 165 -15.29 13.08 -8.93
CA GLU A 165 -15.47 14.52 -8.73
C GLU A 165 -14.84 14.98 -7.40
N VAL A 166 -15.15 14.27 -6.31
CA VAL A 166 -14.65 14.60 -4.96
C VAL A 166 -13.13 14.44 -4.89
N ALA A 167 -12.62 13.28 -5.32
CA ALA A 167 -11.19 12.98 -5.30
C ALA A 167 -10.41 13.78 -6.36
N GLY A 168 -11.03 14.07 -7.51
CA GLY A 168 -10.47 14.93 -8.55
C GLY A 168 -10.35 16.38 -8.09
N LEU A 169 -11.38 16.93 -7.43
CA LEU A 169 -11.35 18.25 -6.80
C LEU A 169 -10.31 18.30 -5.68
N GLY A 170 -10.20 17.23 -4.88
CA GLY A 170 -9.16 17.10 -3.86
C GLY A 170 -7.75 17.19 -4.43
N ASN A 171 -7.47 16.41 -5.49
CA ASN A 171 -6.20 16.46 -6.20
C ASN A 171 -5.95 17.81 -6.88
N PHE A 172 -6.97 18.44 -7.46
CA PHE A 172 -6.88 19.79 -8.02
C PHE A 172 -6.42 20.82 -6.98
N ALA A 173 -7.07 20.84 -5.81
CA ALA A 173 -6.73 21.71 -4.70
C ALA A 173 -5.29 21.47 -4.21
N LYS A 174 -4.89 20.20 -4.04
CA LYS A 174 -3.50 19.83 -3.72
C LYS A 174 -2.51 20.30 -4.78
N GLY A 175 -2.88 20.23 -6.06
CA GLY A 175 -2.08 20.69 -7.18
C GLY A 175 -1.75 22.18 -7.08
N MET A 176 -2.76 23.01 -6.82
CA MET A 176 -2.59 24.44 -6.59
C MET A 176 -1.75 24.72 -5.34
N ALA A 177 -2.07 24.07 -4.23
CA ALA A 177 -1.37 24.23 -2.96
C ALA A 177 0.15 23.96 -3.10
N VAL A 178 0.53 22.89 -3.81
CA VAL A 178 1.93 22.54 -4.02
C VAL A 178 2.69 23.64 -4.76
N VAL A 179 2.07 24.29 -5.76
CA VAL A 179 2.71 25.40 -6.49
C VAL A 179 2.88 26.60 -5.57
N ALA A 180 1.83 27.02 -4.87
CA ALA A 180 1.88 28.15 -3.95
C ALA A 180 2.90 27.93 -2.81
N ALA A 181 2.95 26.73 -2.21
CA ALA A 181 3.91 26.41 -1.15
C ALA A 181 5.37 26.42 -1.65
N ARG A 182 5.61 26.01 -2.90
CA ARG A 182 6.94 26.02 -3.53
C ARG A 182 7.37 27.43 -3.91
N ALA A 183 6.50 28.20 -4.56
CA ALA A 183 6.79 29.57 -4.98
C ALA A 183 7.13 30.48 -3.78
N THR A 184 6.36 30.38 -2.69
CA THR A 184 6.59 31.17 -1.46
C THR A 184 7.83 30.73 -0.67
N ARG A 185 8.45 29.60 -1.00
CA ARG A 185 9.60 29.08 -0.27
C ARG A 185 10.79 30.03 -0.35
N LEU A 186 11.20 30.41 -1.56
CA LEU A 186 12.39 31.23 -1.75
C LEU A 186 12.30 32.60 -1.03
N PRO A 187 11.21 33.38 -1.16
CA PRO A 187 11.05 34.65 -0.43
C PRO A 187 11.07 34.49 1.11
N ILE A 188 10.58 33.37 1.63
CA ILE A 188 10.60 33.11 3.07
C ILE A 188 12.03 32.77 3.54
N TYR A 189 12.77 31.94 2.80
CA TYR A 189 14.16 31.64 3.14
C TYR A 189 15.08 32.84 2.97
N SER A 190 14.84 33.70 1.96
CA SER A 190 15.62 34.93 1.80
C SER A 190 15.43 35.88 2.98
N SER A 191 14.25 35.94 3.60
CA SER A 191 14.05 36.75 4.82
C SER A 191 14.85 36.25 6.04
N PHE A 192 15.34 35.00 6.02
CA PHE A 192 16.13 34.43 7.11
C PHE A 192 17.63 34.45 6.85
N ALA A 193 18.07 34.63 5.60
CA ALA A 193 19.47 34.69 5.23
C ALA A 193 20.11 36.02 5.67
N LYS A 194 21.32 35.97 6.25
CA LYS A 194 22.10 37.17 6.65
C LYS A 194 23.36 37.37 5.83
N GLU A 195 24.10 36.29 5.57
CA GLU A 195 25.48 36.34 5.04
C GLU A 195 25.57 35.82 3.60
N GLY A 196 24.51 35.99 2.81
CA GLY A 196 24.44 35.37 1.47
C GLY A 196 24.34 33.83 1.52
N ASN A 197 24.01 33.27 2.68
CA ASN A 197 23.90 31.83 2.96
C ASN A 197 22.57 31.20 2.50
N LEU A 198 21.89 31.78 1.51
CA LEU A 198 20.54 31.39 1.09
C LEU A 198 20.47 29.92 0.63
N SER A 199 21.47 29.46 -0.14
CA SER A 199 21.54 28.09 -0.64
C SER A 199 21.76 27.08 0.48
N ASP A 200 22.57 27.41 1.48
CA ASP A 200 22.78 26.55 2.66
C ASP A 200 21.49 26.47 3.48
N LEU A 201 20.83 27.61 3.70
CA LEU A 201 19.53 27.68 4.37
C LEU A 201 18.48 26.77 3.71
N PHE A 202 18.42 26.81 2.38
CA PHE A 202 17.52 25.98 1.60
C PHE A 202 17.88 24.49 1.72
N ALA A 203 19.15 24.13 1.54
CA ALA A 203 19.61 22.74 1.61
C ALA A 203 19.33 22.11 2.98
N LYS A 204 19.62 22.85 4.06
CA LYS A 204 19.37 22.43 5.45
C LYS A 204 17.89 22.34 5.76
N GLY A 205 17.10 23.30 5.25
CA GLY A 205 15.65 23.28 5.31
C GLY A 205 15.03 22.05 4.64
N GLU A 206 15.50 21.68 3.44
CA GLU A 206 15.04 20.46 2.75
C GLU A 206 15.50 19.18 3.45
N ALA A 207 16.70 19.17 4.06
CA ALA A 207 17.17 18.03 4.85
C ALA A 207 16.26 17.75 6.05
N ILE A 208 15.89 18.79 6.82
CA ILE A 208 14.93 18.68 7.93
C ILE A 208 13.56 18.23 7.41
N SER A 209 13.07 18.86 6.34
CA SER A 209 11.78 18.52 5.74
C SER A 209 11.73 17.04 5.31
N THR A 210 12.82 16.53 4.72
CA THR A 210 12.95 15.14 4.29
C THR A 210 12.98 14.17 5.47
N LEU A 211 13.77 14.47 6.51
CA LEU A 211 13.87 13.64 7.72
C LEU A 211 12.49 13.44 8.35
N PHE A 212 11.76 14.53 8.60
CA PHE A 212 10.44 14.48 9.23
C PHE A 212 9.37 13.88 8.31
N ASN A 213 9.50 14.04 6.99
CA ASN A 213 8.63 13.37 6.03
C ASN A 213 8.78 11.83 6.12
N VAL A 214 10.02 11.31 6.16
CA VAL A 214 10.27 9.86 6.32
C VAL A 214 9.72 9.35 7.64
N MET A 215 9.95 10.07 8.74
CA MET A 215 9.39 9.71 10.05
C MET A 215 7.86 9.69 10.04
N GLY A 216 7.22 10.69 9.40
CA GLY A 216 5.77 10.78 9.29
C GLY A 216 5.16 9.67 8.43
N ILE A 217 5.82 9.28 7.33
CA ILE A 217 5.42 8.10 6.54
C ILE A 217 5.46 6.84 7.41
N GLY A 218 6.55 6.62 8.16
CA GLY A 218 6.67 5.48 9.06
C GLY A 218 5.57 5.42 10.12
N ALA A 219 5.27 6.57 10.74
CA ALA A 219 4.16 6.69 11.70
C ALA A 219 2.80 6.43 11.03
N GLY A 220 2.57 6.96 9.83
CA GLY A 220 1.33 6.74 9.07
C GLY A 220 1.10 5.27 8.71
N ILE A 221 2.14 4.54 8.31
CA ILE A 221 2.07 3.10 8.04
C ILE A 221 1.74 2.33 9.33
N GLY A 222 2.38 2.67 10.45
CA GLY A 222 2.11 2.03 11.74
C GLY A 222 0.68 2.28 12.25
N LEU A 223 0.13 3.48 12.03
CA LEU A 223 -1.27 3.78 12.35
C LEU A 223 -2.23 3.04 11.42
N SER A 224 -1.94 3.04 10.12
CA SER A 224 -2.72 2.36 9.09
C SER A 224 -2.89 0.86 9.39
N SER A 225 -1.81 0.18 9.78
CA SER A 225 -1.83 -1.25 10.10
C SER A 225 -2.65 -1.57 11.35
N THR A 226 -2.63 -0.68 12.36
CA THR A 226 -3.41 -0.81 13.59
C THR A 226 -4.91 -0.57 13.34
N VAL A 227 -5.26 0.40 12.49
CA VAL A 227 -6.66 0.64 12.11
C VAL A 227 -7.20 -0.54 11.30
N CYS A 228 -6.40 -1.11 10.38
CA CYS A 228 -6.78 -2.23 9.55
C CYS A 228 -7.06 -3.51 10.36
N SER A 229 -6.24 -3.82 11.38
CA SER A 229 -6.50 -4.95 12.28
C SER A 229 -7.80 -4.79 13.08
N THR A 230 -8.23 -3.55 13.32
CA THR A 230 -9.45 -3.25 14.08
C THR A 230 -10.71 -3.29 13.19
N THR A 231 -10.62 -2.85 11.94
CA THR A 231 -11.76 -2.84 10.99
C THR A 231 -11.99 -4.19 10.31
N GLN A 232 -10.94 -5.00 10.05
CA GLN A 232 -11.10 -6.38 9.58
C GLN A 232 -11.57 -7.36 10.69
N GLY A 233 -11.46 -6.98 11.97
CA GLY A 233 -11.80 -7.83 13.11
C GLY A 233 -13.27 -7.82 13.59
N LYS A 234 -14.17 -7.01 12.99
CA LYS A 234 -15.55 -6.85 13.52
C LYS A 234 -16.69 -6.87 12.51
N SER A 235 -16.46 -7.32 11.28
CA SER A 235 -17.59 -7.66 10.39
C SER A 235 -17.34 -9.02 9.77
N GLY A 236 -17.84 -10.07 10.43
CA GLY A 236 -17.90 -11.40 9.85
C GLY A 236 -18.64 -11.34 8.51
N LYS A 237 -17.91 -11.45 7.41
CA LYS A 237 -18.45 -11.77 6.09
C LYS A 237 -17.36 -12.32 5.20
N VAL A 238 -17.72 -13.42 4.56
CA VAL A 238 -16.94 -14.26 3.65
C VAL A 238 -16.15 -13.43 2.63
N SER A 239 -14.89 -13.79 2.47
CA SER A 239 -13.89 -13.17 1.59
C SER A 239 -14.28 -13.17 0.11
N SER A 240 -14.00 -12.06 -0.57
CA SER A 240 -14.23 -11.88 -2.01
C SER A 240 -13.08 -12.44 -2.86
N PRO A 241 -13.28 -12.71 -4.18
CA PRO A 241 -12.23 -13.21 -5.09
C PRO A 241 -10.96 -12.38 -5.14
N ALA A 242 -11.05 -11.09 -4.85
CA ALA A 242 -9.88 -10.20 -4.80
C ALA A 242 -8.94 -10.51 -3.62
N GLU A 243 -9.45 -11.12 -2.54
CA GLU A 243 -8.64 -11.52 -1.37
C GLU A 243 -7.89 -12.84 -1.58
N LEU A 244 -8.33 -13.69 -2.53
CA LEU A 244 -7.61 -14.92 -2.93
C LEU A 244 -6.43 -14.65 -3.87
N ARG A 245 -6.41 -13.51 -4.55
CA ARG A 245 -5.43 -13.17 -5.60
C ARG A 245 -3.98 -13.02 -5.10
N TYR A 246 -3.77 -12.79 -3.80
CA TYR A 246 -2.42 -12.62 -3.22
C TYR A 246 -1.79 -13.92 -2.70
N ARG A 247 -2.43 -15.09 -2.90
CA ARG A 247 -1.85 -16.40 -2.57
C ARG A 247 -1.36 -17.19 -3.78
N GLU A 248 -1.30 -16.60 -4.96
CA GLU A 248 -0.80 -17.29 -6.16
C GLU A 248 0.67 -16.90 -6.43
N ASP A 249 1.53 -17.91 -6.36
CA ASP A 249 2.97 -17.86 -6.64
C ASP A 249 3.24 -17.44 -8.10
N LEU A 250 3.52 -16.15 -8.30
CA LEU A 250 3.78 -15.52 -9.61
C LEU A 250 5.11 -15.93 -10.29
N LEU A 251 5.91 -16.81 -9.70
CA LEU A 251 7.24 -17.16 -10.22
C LEU A 251 7.34 -18.58 -10.80
N PHE A 252 6.29 -19.43 -10.67
CA PHE A 252 6.25 -20.76 -11.29
C PHE A 252 4.83 -21.11 -11.80
N PRO A 253 4.50 -20.86 -13.08
CA PRO A 253 3.16 -21.08 -13.63
C PRO A 253 2.77 -22.56 -13.84
N ASN A 254 3.60 -23.51 -13.39
CA ASN A 254 3.43 -24.96 -13.63
C ASN A 254 3.13 -25.80 -12.38
N ARG A 255 2.72 -25.19 -11.26
CA ARG A 255 2.08 -25.99 -10.21
C ARG A 255 0.58 -26.05 -10.48
N LEU A 256 0.11 -27.24 -10.85
CA LEU A 256 -1.28 -27.62 -10.60
C LEU A 256 -1.59 -27.24 -9.14
N ILE A 257 -2.56 -26.35 -8.93
CA ILE A 257 -3.20 -26.24 -7.62
C ILE A 257 -4.00 -27.54 -7.46
N GLU A 258 -3.35 -28.59 -6.95
CA GLU A 258 -3.97 -29.90 -6.76
C GLU A 258 -5.03 -29.90 -5.65
N GLU A 259 -5.15 -28.80 -4.89
CA GLU A 259 -5.96 -28.74 -3.67
C GLU A 259 -6.71 -27.40 -3.56
N ALA A 260 -7.61 -27.12 -4.51
CA ALA A 260 -8.69 -26.16 -4.31
C ALA A 260 -9.87 -26.86 -3.64
N GLY A 261 -9.74 -27.13 -2.33
CA GLY A 261 -10.68 -27.95 -1.58
C GLY A 261 -10.58 -29.43 -1.96
N SER A 262 -11.09 -30.30 -1.12
CA SER A 262 -10.90 -31.77 -1.20
C SER A 262 -11.55 -32.45 -2.43
N VAL A 263 -11.94 -31.69 -3.46
CA VAL A 263 -12.70 -32.15 -4.63
C VAL A 263 -11.82 -32.20 -5.89
N LYS A 264 -11.50 -33.41 -6.36
CA LYS A 264 -10.78 -33.63 -7.64
C LYS A 264 -11.77 -33.75 -8.79
N VAL A 265 -11.69 -32.83 -9.75
CA VAL A 265 -12.55 -32.77 -10.94
C VAL A 265 -11.81 -33.31 -12.17
N GLY A 266 -12.51 -34.01 -13.07
CA GLY A 266 -11.98 -34.37 -14.39
C GLY A 266 -11.04 -35.59 -14.44
N GLN A 267 -11.06 -36.45 -13.42
CA GLN A 267 -10.28 -37.69 -13.42
C GLN A 267 -10.84 -38.73 -14.41
N PRO A 268 -9.99 -39.59 -15.00
CA PRO A 268 -10.44 -40.62 -15.94
C PRO A 268 -11.49 -41.54 -15.29
N PHE A 269 -12.65 -41.69 -15.96
CA PHE A 269 -13.81 -42.45 -15.48
C PHE A 269 -13.46 -43.85 -14.92
N ARG A 270 -12.58 -44.58 -15.63
CA ARG A 270 -12.13 -45.94 -15.27
C ARG A 270 -11.24 -46.01 -14.02
N ARG A 271 -10.68 -44.89 -13.57
CA ARG A 271 -9.79 -44.82 -12.40
C ARG A 271 -10.56 -44.60 -11.10
N VAL A 272 -11.79 -44.10 -11.18
CA VAL A 272 -12.56 -43.59 -10.04
C VAL A 272 -13.84 -44.39 -9.80
N LEU A 273 -14.53 -44.87 -10.84
CA LEU A 273 -15.86 -45.49 -10.71
C LEU A 273 -15.89 -46.91 -11.29
N SER A 274 -16.44 -47.85 -10.53
CA SER A 274 -16.78 -49.20 -11.02
C SER A 274 -18.18 -49.20 -11.63
N PRO A 275 -18.50 -50.05 -12.62
CA PRO A 275 -19.81 -50.01 -13.31
C PRO A 275 -21.01 -50.15 -12.36
N ARG A 276 -20.89 -50.92 -11.29
CA ARG A 276 -21.94 -51.09 -10.27
C ARG A 276 -22.17 -49.82 -9.44
N LEU A 277 -21.09 -49.11 -9.10
CA LEU A 277 -21.16 -47.86 -8.33
C LEU A 277 -21.76 -46.71 -9.15
N VAL A 278 -21.62 -46.74 -10.48
CA VAL A 278 -22.23 -45.74 -11.36
C VAL A 278 -23.75 -45.84 -11.33
N GLU A 279 -24.32 -47.05 -11.35
CA GLU A 279 -25.77 -47.26 -11.26
C GLU A 279 -26.32 -46.80 -9.91
N GLU A 280 -25.61 -47.09 -8.82
CA GLU A 280 -25.96 -46.66 -7.46
C GLU A 280 -25.92 -45.13 -7.31
N LEU A 281 -24.85 -44.48 -7.77
CA LEU A 281 -24.73 -43.02 -7.72
C LEU A 281 -25.76 -42.33 -8.62
N ARG A 282 -26.11 -42.92 -9.77
CA ARG A 282 -27.16 -42.40 -10.65
C ARG A 282 -28.55 -42.52 -10.01
N SER A 283 -28.77 -43.54 -9.18
CA SER A 283 -30.00 -43.64 -8.37
C SER A 283 -30.06 -42.62 -7.24
N THR A 284 -28.90 -42.19 -6.73
CA THR A 284 -28.77 -41.18 -5.66
C THR A 284 -28.99 -39.76 -6.20
N PHE A 285 -28.58 -39.49 -7.44
CA PHE A 285 -28.65 -38.16 -8.07
C PHE A 285 -29.43 -38.21 -9.40
N PRO A 286 -30.76 -38.44 -9.38
CA PRO A 286 -31.53 -38.73 -10.60
C PRO A 286 -31.61 -37.54 -11.58
N ASN A 287 -31.49 -36.30 -11.09
CA ASN A 287 -31.66 -35.09 -11.88
C ASN A 287 -30.36 -34.32 -12.17
N GLU A 288 -29.22 -34.84 -11.70
CA GLU A 288 -27.95 -34.10 -11.76
C GLU A 288 -27.02 -34.63 -12.86
N LYS A 289 -26.26 -33.71 -13.46
CA LYS A 289 -25.29 -34.01 -14.53
C LYS A 289 -23.87 -34.26 -14.00
N PHE A 290 -23.75 -34.60 -12.73
CA PHE A 290 -22.50 -34.93 -12.06
C PHE A 290 -22.63 -36.24 -11.30
N LEU A 291 -21.52 -36.97 -11.21
CA LEU A 291 -21.37 -38.12 -10.33
C LEU A 291 -20.30 -37.78 -9.30
N LEU A 292 -20.62 -37.99 -8.03
CA LEU A 292 -19.73 -37.71 -6.91
C LEU A 292 -19.45 -38.99 -6.13
N THR A 293 -18.18 -39.29 -5.91
CA THR A 293 -17.78 -40.37 -4.99
C THR A 293 -16.75 -39.85 -4.01
N GLN A 294 -16.82 -40.32 -2.77
CA GLN A 294 -15.87 -39.96 -1.74
C GLN A 294 -14.95 -41.14 -1.46
N LYS A 295 -13.64 -40.93 -1.59
CA LYS A 295 -12.64 -41.96 -1.30
C LYS A 295 -11.60 -41.40 -0.35
N SER A 296 -11.55 -42.00 0.83
CA SER A 296 -10.72 -41.56 1.97
C SER A 296 -11.09 -40.15 2.44
N ASP A 297 -10.33 -39.14 2.00
CA ASP A 297 -10.47 -37.73 2.38
C ASP A 297 -10.60 -36.81 1.14
N LYS A 298 -10.82 -37.42 -0.03
CA LYS A 298 -10.95 -36.70 -1.29
C LYS A 298 -12.24 -37.10 -1.97
N ALA A 299 -13.03 -36.10 -2.37
CA ALA A 299 -14.19 -36.26 -3.21
C ALA A 299 -13.74 -36.23 -4.67
N TYR A 300 -14.27 -37.14 -5.48
CA TYR A 300 -14.00 -37.21 -6.91
C TYR A 300 -15.28 -36.91 -7.65
N MET A 301 -15.24 -35.88 -8.49
CA MET A 301 -16.38 -35.43 -9.28
C MET A 301 -16.15 -35.71 -10.77
N VAL A 302 -17.09 -36.42 -11.37
CA VAL A 302 -17.17 -36.68 -12.81
C VAL A 302 -18.37 -35.91 -13.36
N LEU A 303 -18.17 -35.18 -14.44
CA LEU A 303 -19.21 -34.38 -15.08
C LEU A 303 -19.63 -35.02 -16.39
N GLU A 304 -20.93 -35.00 -16.67
CA GLU A 304 -21.47 -35.35 -17.98
C GLU A 304 -21.01 -34.32 -19.03
N GLN A 305 -20.91 -34.72 -20.30
CA GLN A 305 -20.53 -33.81 -21.38
C GLN A 305 -21.48 -32.61 -21.50
N SER A 306 -22.75 -32.81 -21.17
CA SER A 306 -23.82 -31.81 -21.21
C SER A 306 -23.93 -30.94 -19.94
N ALA A 307 -23.02 -31.11 -18.97
CA ALA A 307 -23.05 -30.40 -17.68
C ALA A 307 -22.67 -28.92 -17.82
N THR A 308 -23.36 -28.03 -17.14
CA THR A 308 -23.07 -26.59 -17.07
C THR A 308 -22.12 -26.27 -15.91
N GLY A 309 -21.63 -25.02 -15.82
CA GLY A 309 -20.86 -24.56 -14.65
C GLY A 309 -21.66 -24.64 -13.34
N GLU A 310 -22.99 -24.50 -13.41
CA GLU A 310 -23.87 -24.64 -12.26
C GLU A 310 -23.99 -26.09 -11.80
N ASP A 311 -24.02 -27.05 -12.73
CA ASP A 311 -24.03 -28.48 -12.39
C ASP A 311 -22.73 -28.88 -11.66
N ALA A 312 -21.60 -28.29 -12.08
CA ALA A 312 -20.32 -28.48 -11.39
C ALA A 312 -20.29 -27.81 -10.00
N LEU A 313 -20.92 -26.64 -9.86
CA LEU A 313 -21.05 -25.95 -8.58
C LEU A 313 -21.94 -26.73 -7.60
N ARG A 314 -23.02 -27.34 -8.09
CA ARG A 314 -23.87 -28.26 -7.30
C ARG A 314 -23.06 -29.42 -6.75
N GLY A 315 -22.32 -30.11 -7.61
CA GLY A 315 -21.49 -31.24 -7.19
C GLY A 315 -20.39 -30.85 -6.19
N TRP A 316 -19.82 -29.66 -6.33
CA TRP A 316 -18.86 -29.13 -5.36
C TRP A 316 -19.50 -28.84 -3.99
N LEU A 317 -20.71 -28.27 -3.96
CA LEU A 317 -21.47 -28.04 -2.72
C LEU A 317 -21.84 -29.34 -2.00
N VAL A 318 -22.26 -30.37 -2.75
CA VAL A 318 -22.52 -31.70 -2.16
C VAL A 318 -21.25 -32.26 -1.53
N ALA A 319 -20.10 -32.15 -2.20
CA ALA A 319 -18.83 -32.62 -1.65
C ALA A 319 -18.41 -31.85 -0.38
N ALA A 320 -18.62 -30.53 -0.36
CA ALA A 320 -18.31 -29.71 0.80
C ALA A 320 -19.20 -30.06 2.00
N PHE A 321 -20.51 -30.24 1.78
CA PHE A 321 -21.43 -30.65 2.84
C PHE A 321 -21.14 -32.07 3.34
N ALA A 322 -20.82 -33.01 2.45
CA ALA A 322 -20.43 -34.36 2.84
C ALA A 322 -19.18 -34.34 3.72
N SER A 323 -18.16 -33.57 3.34
CA SER A 323 -16.92 -33.42 4.14
C SER A 323 -17.17 -32.78 5.51
N GLU A 324 -18.02 -31.75 5.59
CA GLU A 324 -18.42 -31.13 6.87
C GLU A 324 -19.15 -32.13 7.77
N MET A 325 -20.08 -32.91 7.20
CA MET A 325 -20.86 -33.91 7.92
C MET A 325 -19.98 -35.05 8.45
N GLU A 326 -19.05 -35.56 7.66
CA GLU A 326 -18.07 -36.55 8.11
C GLU A 326 -17.17 -36.02 9.22
N ARG A 327 -16.71 -34.76 9.13
CA ARG A 327 -15.89 -34.11 10.16
C ARG A 327 -16.64 -33.89 11.46
N SER A 328 -17.95 -33.69 11.39
CA SER A 328 -18.84 -33.53 12.55
C SER A 328 -19.27 -34.86 13.19
N GLY A 329 -18.86 -36.01 12.61
CA GLY A 329 -19.23 -37.34 13.09
C GLY A 329 -20.70 -37.73 12.79
N ALA A 330 -21.31 -37.09 11.79
CA ALA A 330 -22.71 -37.29 11.47
C ALA A 330 -22.91 -38.55 10.59
N GLY A 331 -23.20 -39.69 11.24
CA GLY A 331 -23.88 -40.83 10.63
C GLY A 331 -23.04 -41.83 9.79
N PRO A 332 -23.65 -42.97 9.39
CA PRO A 332 -23.03 -43.95 8.50
C PRO A 332 -22.64 -43.34 7.15
N ARG A 333 -21.48 -43.70 6.60
CA ARG A 333 -20.95 -43.18 5.31
C ARG A 333 -21.96 -43.24 4.16
N ASP A 334 -22.82 -44.27 4.14
CA ASP A 334 -23.80 -44.50 3.09
C ASP A 334 -24.93 -43.47 3.09
N THR A 335 -25.22 -42.84 4.24
CA THR A 335 -26.27 -41.80 4.39
C THR A 335 -25.73 -40.38 4.19
N VAL A 336 -24.43 -40.15 4.40
CA VAL A 336 -23.83 -38.82 4.39
C VAL A 336 -23.97 -38.12 3.04
N LEU A 337 -23.78 -38.85 1.93
CA LEU A 337 -23.91 -38.27 0.59
C LEU A 337 -25.35 -37.86 0.27
N ASN A 338 -26.34 -38.62 0.75
CA ASN A 338 -27.75 -38.32 0.56
C ASN A 338 -28.19 -37.11 1.41
N ASP A 339 -27.74 -37.04 2.66
CA ASP A 339 -28.01 -35.90 3.54
C ASP A 339 -27.34 -34.61 3.03
N ALA A 340 -26.12 -34.73 2.51
CA ALA A 340 -25.41 -33.63 1.86
C ALA A 340 -26.13 -33.15 0.58
N TYR A 341 -26.71 -34.08 -0.18
CA TYR A 341 -27.52 -33.77 -1.35
C TYR A 341 -28.79 -33.00 -0.99
N GLN A 342 -29.57 -33.47 -0.01
CA GLN A 342 -30.78 -32.78 0.44
C GLN A 342 -30.46 -31.37 0.99
N LYS A 343 -29.36 -31.23 1.72
CA LYS A 343 -28.89 -29.94 2.19
C LYS A 343 -28.52 -29.02 1.03
N MET A 344 -27.82 -29.53 0.02
CA MET A 344 -27.51 -28.78 -1.20
C MET A 344 -28.79 -28.33 -1.90
N GLU A 345 -29.76 -29.21 -2.14
CA GLU A 345 -31.03 -28.84 -2.80
C GLU A 345 -31.76 -27.71 -2.06
N SER A 346 -31.75 -27.72 -0.72
CA SER A 346 -32.38 -26.67 0.07
C SER A 346 -31.68 -25.30 -0.01
N VAL A 347 -30.34 -25.31 -0.12
CA VAL A 347 -29.52 -24.09 -0.05
C VAL A 347 -29.23 -23.51 -1.44
N PHE A 348 -29.16 -24.35 -2.47
CA PHE A 348 -28.67 -23.99 -3.79
C PHE A 348 -29.45 -22.84 -4.46
N PRO A 349 -30.79 -22.79 -4.45
CA PRO A 349 -31.54 -21.72 -5.11
C PRO A 349 -31.25 -20.33 -4.51
N MET A 350 -31.23 -20.25 -3.17
CA MET A 350 -30.90 -19.01 -2.45
C MET A 350 -29.43 -18.63 -2.66
N PHE A 351 -28.53 -19.61 -2.59
CA PHE A 351 -27.10 -19.39 -2.81
C PHE A 351 -26.80 -18.85 -4.22
N VAL A 352 -27.34 -19.48 -5.26
CA VAL A 352 -27.12 -19.03 -6.64
C VAL A 352 -27.73 -17.66 -6.90
N SER A 353 -28.91 -17.37 -6.34
CA SER A 353 -29.53 -16.04 -6.44
C SER A 353 -28.65 -14.96 -5.80
N GLU A 354 -28.10 -15.22 -4.62
CA GLU A 354 -27.23 -14.30 -3.88
C GLU A 354 -25.86 -14.13 -4.56
N VAL A 355 -25.33 -15.19 -5.15
CA VAL A 355 -24.05 -15.17 -5.87
C VAL A 355 -24.21 -14.41 -7.20
N LYS A 356 -25.30 -14.64 -7.94
CA LYS A 356 -25.63 -13.89 -9.16
C LYS A 356 -25.95 -12.42 -8.88
N SER A 357 -26.69 -12.11 -7.81
CA SER A 357 -26.99 -10.73 -7.41
C SER A 357 -25.73 -9.93 -7.05
N ARG A 358 -24.67 -10.63 -6.64
CA ARG A 358 -23.33 -10.07 -6.37
C ARG A 358 -22.40 -10.09 -7.58
N GLY A 359 -22.90 -10.38 -8.78
CA GLY A 359 -22.16 -10.25 -10.04
C GLY A 359 -21.26 -11.45 -10.40
N TRP A 360 -21.44 -12.61 -9.75
CA TRP A 360 -20.69 -13.81 -10.11
C TRP A 360 -21.35 -14.56 -11.28
N TYR A 361 -20.52 -14.96 -12.24
CA TYR A 361 -20.93 -15.79 -13.37
C TYR A 361 -20.82 -17.27 -13.01
N THR A 362 -21.87 -17.82 -12.38
CA THR A 362 -21.95 -19.25 -11.98
C THR A 362 -21.84 -20.22 -13.17
N GLY A 363 -22.16 -19.77 -14.38
CA GLY A 363 -21.98 -20.53 -15.62
C GLY A 363 -20.53 -20.79 -16.02
N GLN A 364 -19.57 -19.99 -15.51
CA GLN A 364 -18.14 -20.08 -15.81
C GLN A 364 -17.33 -20.73 -14.67
N PHE A 365 -17.98 -21.43 -13.74
CA PHE A 365 -17.34 -22.04 -12.56
C PHE A 365 -16.13 -22.94 -12.89
N LEU A 366 -16.01 -23.42 -14.14
CA LEU A 366 -14.91 -24.27 -14.61
C LEU A 366 -14.03 -23.64 -15.70
N ASP A 367 -14.18 -22.36 -16.05
CA ASP A 367 -13.44 -21.72 -17.15
C ASP A 367 -11.99 -21.30 -16.79
N GLY A 368 -11.29 -22.16 -16.05
CA GLY A 368 -9.84 -22.15 -15.90
C GLY A 368 -9.20 -23.19 -16.83
N ASN A 369 -8.83 -22.77 -18.03
CA ASN A 369 -8.26 -23.55 -19.14
C ASN A 369 -9.22 -24.54 -19.85
N HIS A 370 -9.60 -24.14 -21.07
CA HIS A 370 -10.33 -24.92 -22.05
C HIS A 370 -9.76 -26.34 -22.25
N SER A 371 -10.51 -27.36 -21.83
CA SER A 371 -10.45 -28.71 -22.40
C SER A 371 -11.65 -29.53 -21.92
N ARG A 372 -12.77 -29.44 -22.65
CA ARG A 372 -13.80 -30.49 -22.68
C ARG A 372 -13.66 -31.27 -23.97
N ILE A 373 -12.63 -32.11 -24.06
CA ILE A 373 -12.53 -33.12 -25.13
C ILE A 373 -12.37 -34.48 -24.46
N ALA A 374 -13.47 -35.23 -24.43
CA ALA A 374 -13.37 -36.67 -24.37
C ALA A 374 -12.93 -37.13 -25.76
N TYR A 375 -11.71 -37.66 -25.89
CA TYR A 375 -11.41 -38.54 -27.02
C TYR A 375 -12.26 -39.81 -26.82
N ALA A 376 -13.49 -39.77 -27.29
CA ALA A 376 -14.20 -40.97 -27.67
C ALA A 376 -13.46 -41.53 -28.89
N LYS A 377 -12.59 -42.53 -28.67
CA LYS A 377 -12.32 -43.49 -29.75
C LYS A 377 -13.60 -44.31 -29.89
N SER A 378 -14.43 -43.96 -30.87
CA SER A 378 -15.27 -44.96 -31.52
C SER A 378 -14.36 -45.87 -32.35
N GLU A 379 -14.79 -47.11 -32.47
CA GLU A 379 -14.16 -48.29 -33.09
C GLU A 379 -13.27 -48.04 -34.32
#